data_AF-A0A059U4T5-F1
#
_entry.id   AF-A0A059U4T5-F1
#
_cell.length_a   1.000
_cell.length_b   1.000
_cell.length_c   1.000
_cell.angle_alpha   90.00
_cell.angle_beta   90.00
_cell.angle_gamma   90.00
#
_symmetry.space_group_name_H-M   'P 1'
#
loop_
_entity.id
_entity.type
_entity.pdbx_description
1 polymer ?
#
loop_
_entity_poly.entity_id
_entity_poly.type
_entity_poly.pdbx_seq_one_letter_code
_entity_poly.pdbx_strand_id
1 'polypeptide(L)' 'FWFLGHPKVYMIIFPAFGIISQMVSTFSHSPVFGYMEMVYAMKEMPTLGFMVWPPHSFTVGFTKNTAMFFSTST' A
#
# COMPACT_ATOMS: atom_id res chain seq x y z
N PHE A 1 18.05 2.57 -1.68
CA PHE A 1 17.26 2.17 -2.86
C PHE A 1 15.81 1.83 -2.50
N TRP A 2 15.55 0.78 -1.71
CA TRP A 2 14.19 0.32 -1.40
C TRP A 2 13.33 1.29 -0.57
N PHE A 3 13.93 2.17 0.24
CA PHE A 3 13.22 3.24 0.94
C PHE A 3 12.38 4.14 0.02
N LEU A 4 12.82 4.37 -1.23
CA LEU A 4 12.04 5.10 -2.25
C LEU A 4 11.36 4.15 -3.25
N GLY A 5 11.88 2.94 -3.43
CA GLY A 5 11.29 1.92 -4.30
C GLY A 5 9.92 1.45 -3.81
N HIS A 6 9.75 1.29 -2.50
CA HIS A 6 8.50 0.81 -1.91
C HIS A 6 7.37 1.87 -1.95
N PRO A 7 7.60 3.15 -1.60
CA PRO A 7 6.63 4.21 -1.85
C PRO A 7 6.25 4.36 -3.34
N LYS A 8 7.19 4.15 -4.27
CA LYS A 8 6.93 4.28 -5.71
C LYS A 8 5.88 3.30 -6.20
N VAL A 9 5.86 2.05 -5.70
CA VAL A 9 4.84 1.08 -6.13
C VAL A 9 3.44 1.50 -5.69
N TYR A 10 3.31 2.16 -4.53
CA TYR A 10 2.03 2.70 -4.08
C TYR A 10 1.57 3.91 -4.92
N MET A 11 2.49 4.76 -5.37
CA MET A 11 2.13 5.86 -6.28
C MET A 11 1.54 5.36 -7.61
N ILE A 12 2.00 4.20 -8.10
CA ILE A 12 1.52 3.59 -9.35
C ILE A 12 0.17 2.89 -9.15
N ILE A 13 -0.09 2.30 -7.98
CA ILE A 13 -1.34 1.56 -7.74
C ILE A 13 -2.54 2.48 -7.45
N PHE A 14 -2.33 3.71 -6.95
CA PHE A 14 -3.45 4.62 -6.63
C PHE A 14 -4.31 5.01 -7.83
N PRO A 15 -3.74 5.38 -9.00
CA PRO A 15 -4.54 5.60 -10.20
C PRO A 15 -5.38 4.38 -10.58
N ALA A 16 -4.83 3.16 -10.43
CA ALA A 16 -5.54 1.94 -10.74
C ALA A 16 -6.73 1.72 -9.81
N PHE A 17 -6.59 1.94 -8.50
CA PHE A 17 -7.72 1.89 -7.55
C PHE A 17 -8.81 2.91 -7.88
N GLY A 18 -8.43 4.13 -8.27
CA GLY A 18 -9.36 5.15 -8.72
C GLY A 18 -10.16 4.72 -9.95
N ILE A 19 -9.48 4.16 -10.96
CA ILE A 19 -10.13 3.68 -12.19
C ILE A 19 -11.08 2.51 -11.89
N ILE A 20 -10.62 1.52 -11.11
CA ILE A 20 -11.43 0.34 -10.79
C ILE A 20 -12.68 0.74 -9.99
N SER A 21 -12.54 1.61 -8.99
CA SER A 21 -13.69 2.05 -8.18
C SER A 21 -14.75 2.77 -9.02
N GLN A 22 -14.33 3.60 -9.98
CA GLN A 22 -15.24 4.27 -10.91
C GLN A 22 -15.91 3.29 -11.89
N MET A 23 -15.16 2.34 -12.45
CA MET A 23 -15.72 1.31 -13.33
C MET A 23 -16.78 0.49 -12.58
N VAL A 24 -16.46 0.00 -11.38
CA VAL A 24 -17.38 -0.80 -10.57
C VAL A 24 -18.62 0.01 -10.22
N SER A 25 -18.49 1.26 -9.77
CA SER A 25 -19.65 2.11 -9.46
C SER A 25 -20.55 2.35 -10.68
N THR A 26 -19.94 2.59 -11.84
CA THR A 26 -20.66 2.85 -13.09
C THR A 26 -21.43 1.61 -13.57
N PHE A 27 -20.79 0.44 -13.64
CA PHE A 27 -21.41 -0.76 -14.18
C PHE A 27 -22.35 -1.48 -13.18
N SER A 28 -22.19 -1.23 -11.88
CA SER A 28 -23.11 -1.75 -10.84
C SER A 28 -24.31 -0.84 -10.56
N HIS A 29 -24.36 0.35 -11.18
CA HIS A 29 -25.37 1.38 -10.91
C HIS A 29 -25.52 1.69 -9.40
N SER A 30 -24.43 1.50 -8.64
CA SER A 30 -24.40 1.68 -7.19
C SER A 30 -23.23 2.58 -6.82
N PRO A 31 -23.38 3.43 -5.78
CA PRO A 31 -22.26 4.24 -5.31
C PRO A 31 -21.13 3.36 -4.79
N VAL A 32 -19.90 3.91 -4.77
CA VAL A 32 -18.74 3.24 -4.17
C VAL A 32 -19.03 2.96 -2.70
N PHE A 33 -19.00 1.68 -2.33
CA PHE A 33 -19.19 1.25 -0.95
C PHE A 33 -18.04 1.79 -0.07
N GLY A 34 -18.39 2.45 1.03
CA GLY A 34 -17.41 2.94 2.00
C GLY A 34 -16.45 3.98 1.42
N TYR A 35 -16.93 4.95 0.63
CA TYR A 35 -16.07 5.97 0.00
C TYR A 35 -15.09 6.65 0.98
N MET A 36 -15.56 7.02 2.19
CA MET A 36 -14.68 7.62 3.20
C MET A 36 -13.57 6.66 3.65
N GLU A 37 -13.91 5.40 3.92
CA GLU A 37 -12.94 4.35 4.29
C GLU A 37 -11.92 4.11 3.16
N MET A 38 -12.37 4.13 1.90
CA MET A 38 -11.49 4.02 0.74
C MET A 38 -10.50 5.19 0.68
N VAL A 39 -10.96 6.42 0.94
CA VAL A 39 -10.10 7.62 0.96
C VAL A 39 -9.10 7.55 2.12
N TYR A 40 -9.53 7.15 3.32
CA TYR A 40 -8.63 6.97 4.45
C TYR A 40 -7.59 5.88 4.19
N ALA A 41 -7.99 4.72 3.68
CA ALA A 41 -7.08 3.64 3.31
C ALA A 41 -6.06 4.08 2.24
N MET A 42 -6.49 4.81 1.21
CA MET A 42 -5.59 5.35 0.17
C MET A 42 -4.62 6.41 0.73
N LYS A 43 -4.98 7.12 1.80
CA LYS A 43 -4.08 8.08 2.48
C LYS A 43 -3.11 7.40 3.45
N GLU A 44 -3.52 6.31 4.08
CA GLU A 44 -2.72 5.58 5.06
C GLU A 44 -1.68 4.66 4.40
N MET A 45 -2.04 3.96 3.32
CA MET A 45 -1.12 3.11 2.55
C MET A 45 0.24 3.73 2.20
N PRO A 46 0.34 4.95 1.62
CA PRO A 46 1.63 5.54 1.28
C PRO A 46 2.40 5.96 2.52
N THR A 47 1.71 6.39 3.58
CA THR A 47 2.30 6.76 4.87
C THR A 47 2.96 5.55 5.53
N LEU A 48 2.24 4.43 5.57
CA LEU A 48 2.76 3.15 6.06
C LEU A 48 3.84 2.58 5.13
N GLY A 49 3.73 2.81 3.82
CA GLY A 49 4.70 2.37 2.80
C GLY A 49 6.12 2.88 3.04
N PHE A 50 6.28 4.02 3.72
CA PHE A 50 7.57 4.55 4.18
C PHE A 50 8.16 3.80 5.37
N MET A 51 7.42 2.91 6.04
CA MET A 51 7.88 2.11 7.18
C MET A 51 8.25 0.66 6.82
N VAL A 52 7.79 0.15 5.66
CA VAL A 52 7.81 -1.28 5.33
C VAL A 52 8.69 -1.64 4.12
N TRP A 53 9.69 -0.82 3.80
CA TRP A 53 10.65 -1.13 2.73
C TRP A 53 11.64 -2.29 3.00
N PRO A 54 12.05 -2.63 4.26
CA PRO A 54 13.12 -3.60 4.52
C PRO A 54 12.92 -5.06 4.06
N PRO A 55 11.69 -5.57 3.80
CA PRO A 55 11.48 -6.90 3.23
C PRO A 55 12.22 -7.17 1.93
N HIS A 56 12.43 -6.13 1.12
CA HIS A 56 13.22 -6.22 -0.12
C HIS A 56 14.72 -6.50 0.12
N SER A 57 15.14 -6.50 1.38
CA SER A 57 16.52 -6.65 1.82
C SER A 57 16.66 -7.64 2.98
N PHE A 58 15.75 -8.60 3.16
CA PHE A 58 15.83 -9.54 4.29
C PHE A 58 17.11 -10.39 4.33
N THR A 59 17.76 -10.61 3.20
CA THR A 59 18.98 -11.42 3.09
C THR A 59 20.26 -10.66 3.42
N VAL A 60 20.21 -9.36 3.71
CA VAL A 60 21.42 -8.54 4.00
C VAL A 60 21.96 -8.71 5.42
N GLY A 61 21.35 -9.56 6.25
CA GLY A 61 21.83 -9.88 7.61
C GLY A 61 21.16 -9.10 8.74
N PHE A 62 19.85 -8.85 8.66
CA PHE A 62 19.10 -8.25 9.79
C PHE A 62 19.09 -9.17 11.03
N THR A 63 19.03 -8.57 12.23
CA THR A 63 18.78 -9.33 13.45
C THR A 63 17.40 -10.00 13.39
N LYS A 64 17.23 -11.13 14.09
CA LYS A 64 15.96 -11.87 14.11
C LYS A 64 14.77 -10.99 14.53
N ASN A 65 14.96 -10.10 15.50
CA ASN A 65 13.91 -9.20 15.98
C ASN A 65 13.52 -8.16 14.92
N THR A 66 14.50 -7.59 14.22
CA THR A 66 14.27 -6.64 13.12
C THR A 66 13.53 -7.30 11.96
N ALA A 67 13.92 -8.52 11.60
CA ALA A 67 13.23 -9.28 10.55
C ALA A 67 11.77 -9.60 10.93
N MET A 68 11.53 -10.08 12.16
CA MET A 68 10.17 -10.36 12.65
C MET A 68 9.28 -9.11 12.65
N PHE A 69 9.80 -7.96 13.09
CA PHE A 69 9.07 -6.69 13.07
C PHE A 69 8.57 -6.37 11.66
N PHE A 70 9.47 -6.31 10.67
CA PHE A 70 9.09 -5.97 9.30
C PHE A 70 8.23 -7.04 8.62
N SER A 71 8.36 -8.31 9.00
CA SER A 71 7.45 -9.37 8.53
C SER A 71 6.02 -9.21 9.04
N THR A 72 5.83 -8.65 10.24
CA THR A 72 4.48 -8.40 10.78
C THR A 72 3.89 -7.06 10.33
N SER A 73 4.73 -6.09 9.99
CA SER A 73 4.29 -4.75 9.58
C SER A 73 3.93 -4.65 8.10
N THR A 74 4.39 -5.58 7.26
CA THR A 74 4.15 -5.60 5.81
C THR A 74 2.96 -6.49 5.47
#